data_AF-A0A6G0TL50-F1
#
_entry.id   AF-A0A6G0TL50-F1
#
_cell.length_a   1.000
_cell.length_b   1.000
_cell.length_c   1.000
_cell.angle_alpha   90.00
_cell.angle_beta   90.00
_cell.angle_gamma   90.00
#
_symmetry.space_group_name_H-M   'P 1'
#
loop_
_entity.id
_entity.type
_entity.pdbx_description
1 polymer ?
#
loop_
_entity_poly.entity_id
_entity_poly.type
_entity_poly.pdbx_seq_one_letter_code
_entity_poly.pdbx_strand_id
1 'polypeptide(L)'
;MALIESKRNREILRHDVRIVKFWRCRRKYICPARVHTSLDNLKIIILPAKEHTHDSESIEIEANIVVTKMKRRAIETTETTSTIINECVNGLTQSAKEKTNNEVNSAPAAPIDLKTLQLPEIYKTYSPNDGISEQFLLADSGHGTDRVLIFGRLSGLKILKNSRTWYCDGTFRIAPLLFSQAYVILAEALGGVLPVIYALLPSKKANVYKKLLNMLKTLEPDLNPDSISCDFELAAFTAIKNAFPNVQIFGCYFHLCQNFRSKLGELHLISRYKNEPEFCIHVKSIIALAFVPISDLDDALEILSESLPEELIDLLDWFEDFYIGRKNRSREDRTNNHAEAVNRRLNQLMANKPTIWAFINTLRTIQAGTDTQYEHLVTGNSPRKKLKKFRDTDNRIYKLVDRYDKNDIQTFIRGISNNIAYN
;
A
#
# COMPACT_ATOMS: atom_id res chain seq x y z
N MET A 1 28.31 19.09 -3.93
CA MET A 1 27.42 18.51 -2.90
C MET A 1 25.97 18.69 -3.31
N ALA A 2 25.10 17.70 -3.05
CA ALA A 2 23.71 17.72 -3.51
C ALA A 2 22.84 18.65 -2.64
N LEU A 3 22.14 19.58 -3.29
CA LEU A 3 21.23 20.54 -2.66
C LEU A 3 19.79 20.29 -3.14
N ILE A 4 18.80 20.52 -2.27
CA ILE A 4 17.37 20.47 -2.62
C ILE A 4 16.79 21.89 -2.52
N GLU A 5 15.94 22.26 -3.49
CA GLU A 5 15.18 23.51 -3.49
C GLU A 5 14.15 23.53 -2.35
N SER A 6 14.19 24.58 -1.53
CA SER A 6 13.25 24.80 -0.42
C SER A 6 11.96 25.45 -0.94
N LYS A 7 10.79 24.88 -0.62
CA LYS A 7 9.44 25.37 -1.01
C LYS A 7 9.02 26.74 -0.42
N ARG A 8 9.94 27.62 -0.05
CA ARG A 8 9.65 28.96 0.49
C ARG A 8 10.34 29.99 -0.40
N ASN A 9 9.65 30.45 -1.44
CA ASN A 9 10.01 31.68 -2.12
C ASN A 9 9.42 32.83 -1.28
N ARG A 10 10.26 33.75 -0.81
CA ARG A 10 9.82 35.02 -0.20
C ARG A 10 10.53 36.15 -0.91
N GLU A 11 9.77 37.15 -1.34
CA GLU A 11 10.28 38.47 -1.70
C GLU A 11 10.75 39.18 -0.43
N ILE A 12 11.99 39.67 -0.44
CA ILE A 12 12.50 40.55 0.62
C ILE A 12 12.53 41.96 0.06
N LEU A 13 11.60 42.81 0.49
CA LEU A 13 11.60 44.24 0.20
C LEU A 13 12.60 44.96 1.10
N ARG A 14 13.85 45.13 0.63
CA ARG A 14 14.71 46.28 0.96
C ARG A 14 15.64 46.61 -0.22
N HIS A 15 15.24 47.64 -0.98
CA HIS A 15 16.03 48.51 -1.87
C HIS A 15 16.83 47.95 -3.05
N ASP A 16 16.71 46.66 -3.41
CA ASP A 16 17.03 46.18 -4.77
C ASP A 16 16.32 44.84 -4.99
N VAL A 17 15.38 44.76 -5.95
CA VAL A 17 14.58 43.55 -6.17
C VAL A 17 15.44 42.49 -6.86
N ARG A 18 16.04 41.58 -6.09
CA ARG A 18 16.63 40.34 -6.62
C ARG A 18 15.83 39.14 -6.13
N ILE A 19 15.26 38.39 -7.06
CA ILE A 19 14.57 37.13 -6.75
C ILE A 19 15.63 36.06 -6.46
N VAL A 20 15.53 35.40 -5.29
CA VAL A 20 16.53 34.46 -4.79
C VAL A 20 15.93 33.06 -4.63
N LYS A 21 16.64 32.02 -5.09
CA LYS A 21 16.31 30.62 -4.81
C LYS A 21 17.04 30.13 -3.56
N PHE A 22 16.29 29.43 -2.70
CA PHE A 22 16.79 28.90 -1.44
C PHE A 22 17.10 27.41 -1.57
N TRP A 23 18.34 27.05 -1.28
CA TRP A 23 18.82 25.67 -1.31
C TRP A 23 19.25 25.21 0.08
N ARG A 24 18.92 23.96 0.41
CA ARG A 24 19.41 23.29 1.62
C ARG A 24 20.08 21.98 1.27
N CYS A 25 21.08 21.58 2.04
CA CYS A 25 21.66 20.24 1.92
C CYS A 25 20.59 19.15 1.92
N ARG A 26 20.74 18.16 1.01
CA ARG A 26 19.87 16.99 0.89
C ARG A 26 19.76 16.20 2.20
N ARG A 27 20.85 16.12 2.97
CA ARG A 27 20.93 15.51 4.31
C ARG A 27 20.40 16.45 5.41
N LYS A 28 19.19 17.02 5.22
CA LYS A 28 18.64 18.10 6.05
C LYS A 28 18.52 17.80 7.55
N TYR A 29 18.54 16.52 7.95
CA TYR A 29 18.41 16.08 9.34
C TYR A 29 19.74 16.05 10.09
N ILE A 30 20.87 16.00 9.37
CA ILE A 30 22.22 15.91 9.94
C ILE A 30 23.16 17.03 9.45
N CYS A 31 22.74 17.80 8.44
CA CYS A 31 23.50 18.90 7.87
C CYS A 31 22.69 20.22 7.86
N PRO A 32 23.20 21.28 8.52
CA PRO A 32 22.52 22.57 8.58
C PRO A 32 22.82 23.49 7.39
N ALA A 33 23.72 23.10 6.47
CA ALA A 33 24.19 23.92 5.37
C ALA A 33 23.07 24.36 4.41
N ARG A 34 23.12 25.63 4.01
CA ARG A 34 22.17 26.29 3.09
C ARG A 34 22.92 27.20 2.14
N VAL A 35 22.43 27.33 0.92
CA VAL A 35 23.01 28.21 -0.11
C VAL A 35 21.89 28.96 -0.80
N HIS A 36 22.10 30.22 -1.13
CA HIS A 36 21.12 30.99 -1.88
C HIS A 36 21.70 31.37 -3.25
N THR A 37 20.92 31.13 -4.31
CA THR A 37 21.36 31.44 -5.68
C THR A 37 20.44 32.46 -6.34
N SER A 38 20.97 33.13 -7.37
CA SER A 38 20.16 33.92 -8.28
C SER A 38 19.15 33.03 -9.01
N LEU A 39 17.97 33.57 -9.28
CA LEU A 39 16.96 32.91 -10.09
C LEU A 39 17.43 32.71 -11.54
N ASP A 40 18.18 33.68 -12.09
CA ASP A 40 18.43 33.77 -13.55
C ASP A 40 19.59 32.90 -14.03
N ASN A 41 20.63 32.74 -13.21
CA ASN A 41 21.86 32.05 -13.62
C ASN A 41 22.42 31.09 -12.56
N LEU A 42 21.66 30.84 -11.49
CA LEU A 42 22.05 29.97 -10.37
C LEU A 42 23.40 30.33 -9.71
N LYS A 43 23.93 31.53 -9.94
CA LYS A 43 25.14 31.99 -9.23
C LYS A 43 24.83 32.15 -7.75
N ILE A 44 25.75 31.71 -6.91
CA ILE A 44 25.65 31.85 -5.46
C ILE A 44 25.64 33.33 -5.12
N ILE A 45 24.53 33.81 -4.54
CA ILE A 45 24.40 35.19 -4.05
C ILE A 45 24.82 35.26 -2.59
N ILE A 46 24.49 34.23 -1.80
CA ILE A 46 24.82 34.16 -0.38
C ILE A 46 25.54 32.83 -0.11
N LEU A 47 26.78 32.95 0.36
CA LEU A 47 27.63 31.84 0.78
C LEU A 47 27.00 31.10 1.96
N PRO A 48 27.33 29.80 2.15
CA PRO A 48 26.72 29.01 3.22
C PRO A 48 27.03 29.58 4.60
N ALA A 49 25.99 29.97 5.34
CA ALA A 49 26.11 30.48 6.70
C ALA A 49 26.61 29.43 7.71
N LYS A 50 26.56 28.14 7.34
CA LYS A 50 27.13 27.01 8.09
C LYS A 50 27.75 26.03 7.11
N GLU A 51 28.97 25.59 7.41
CA GLU A 51 29.70 24.59 6.61
C GLU A 51 29.00 23.21 6.67
N HIS A 52 29.33 22.37 5.69
CA HIS A 52 28.83 21.00 5.64
C HIS A 52 29.50 20.15 6.73
N THR A 53 28.71 19.32 7.41
CA THR A 53 29.15 18.42 8.49
C THR A 53 29.44 17.00 8.01
N HIS A 54 29.60 16.82 6.70
CA HIS A 54 29.84 15.54 6.05
C HIS A 54 30.68 15.76 4.79
N ASP A 55 31.38 14.71 4.35
CA ASP A 55 32.21 14.75 3.15
C ASP A 55 31.40 14.93 1.86
N SER A 56 32.07 15.37 0.80
CA SER A 56 31.45 15.58 -0.50
C SER A 56 31.13 14.24 -1.19
N GLU A 57 29.85 13.98 -1.44
CA GLU A 57 29.35 12.86 -2.26
C GLU A 57 29.59 13.08 -3.77
N SER A 58 30.80 13.47 -4.18
CA SER A 58 31.11 13.75 -5.59
C SER A 58 30.75 12.58 -6.50
N ILE A 59 31.07 11.36 -6.05
CA ILE A 59 30.83 10.10 -6.78
C ILE A 59 29.33 9.80 -6.95
N GLU A 60 28.52 9.99 -5.92
CA GLU A 60 27.07 9.71 -5.97
C GLU A 60 26.33 10.74 -6.84
N ILE A 61 26.77 11.99 -6.81
CA ILE A 61 26.23 13.06 -7.65
C ILE A 61 26.57 12.80 -9.11
N GLU A 62 27.80 12.39 -9.41
CA GLU A 62 28.25 12.06 -10.76
C GLU A 62 27.48 10.87 -11.33
N ALA A 63 27.25 9.81 -10.54
CA ALA A 63 26.42 8.67 -10.92
C ALA A 63 24.96 9.08 -11.24
N ASN A 64 24.35 9.91 -10.39
CA ASN A 64 22.97 10.38 -10.60
C ASN A 64 22.82 11.28 -11.85
N ILE A 65 23.82 12.11 -12.15
CA ILE A 65 23.86 12.92 -13.37
C ILE A 65 23.87 12.00 -14.61
N VAL A 66 24.68 10.95 -14.58
CA VAL A 66 24.80 9.99 -15.69
C VAL A 66 23.50 9.21 -15.89
N VAL A 67 22.89 8.69 -14.82
CA VAL A 67 21.60 7.99 -14.89
C VAL A 67 20.50 8.89 -15.45
N THR A 68 20.51 10.17 -15.07
CA THR A 68 19.53 11.14 -15.58
C THR A 68 19.75 11.42 -17.07
N LYS A 69 21.01 11.54 -17.51
CA LYS A 69 21.38 11.71 -18.93
C LYS A 69 21.00 10.49 -19.77
N MET A 70 21.21 9.28 -19.24
CA MET A 70 20.80 8.02 -19.89
C MET A 70 19.28 7.94 -20.06
N LYS A 71 18.52 8.20 -18.99
CA LYS A 71 17.05 8.21 -19.03
C LYS A 71 16.52 9.21 -20.06
N ARG A 72 17.16 10.38 -20.15
CA ARG A 72 16.80 11.42 -21.12
C ARG A 72 17.08 10.99 -22.56
N ARG A 73 18.29 10.49 -22.87
CA ARG A 73 18.64 9.99 -24.22
C ARG A 73 17.78 8.81 -24.66
N ALA A 74 17.43 7.90 -23.73
CA ALA A 74 16.55 6.77 -24.01
C ALA A 74 15.13 7.20 -24.43
N ILE A 75 14.71 8.42 -24.10
CA ILE A 75 13.41 8.99 -24.51
C ILE A 75 13.57 9.84 -25.77
N GLU A 76 14.67 10.59 -25.90
CA GLU A 76 14.88 11.58 -26.95
C GLU A 76 15.52 10.99 -28.23
N THR A 77 16.04 9.76 -28.20
CA THR A 77 16.78 9.15 -29.32
C THR A 77 16.28 7.74 -29.63
N THR A 78 16.50 7.29 -30.87
CA THR A 78 16.25 5.91 -31.33
C THR A 78 17.49 5.01 -31.21
N GLU A 79 18.50 5.45 -30.45
CA GLU A 79 19.74 4.73 -30.22
C GLU A 79 19.50 3.43 -29.45
N THR A 80 20.30 2.41 -29.74
CA THR A 80 20.22 1.15 -28.98
C THR A 80 20.72 1.37 -27.54
N THR A 81 20.20 0.59 -26.59
CA THR A 81 20.57 0.67 -25.17
C THR A 81 22.07 0.61 -24.94
N SER A 82 22.78 -0.23 -25.71
CA SER A 82 24.24 -0.38 -25.63
C SER A 82 24.98 0.89 -26.09
N THR A 83 24.48 1.57 -27.13
CA THR A 83 25.04 2.83 -27.63
C THR A 83 24.84 3.96 -26.63
N ILE A 84 23.64 4.08 -26.05
CA ILE A 84 23.32 5.09 -25.04
C ILE A 84 24.21 4.93 -23.81
N ILE A 85 24.40 3.68 -23.35
CA ILE A 85 25.26 3.37 -22.20
C ILE A 85 26.71 3.73 -22.51
N ASN A 86 27.26 3.25 -23.64
CA ASN A 86 28.66 3.50 -24.00
C ASN A 86 28.97 5.00 -24.13
N GLU A 87 28.08 5.78 -24.75
CA GLU A 87 28.32 7.21 -24.91
C GLU A 87 28.13 8.01 -23.62
N CYS A 88 27.22 7.60 -22.73
CA CYS A 88 27.03 8.29 -21.45
C CYS A 88 28.12 7.95 -20.43
N VAL A 89 28.78 6.79 -20.57
CA VAL A 89 29.80 6.28 -19.65
C VAL A 89 31.23 6.66 -20.09
N ASN A 90 31.46 7.00 -21.36
CA ASN A 90 32.80 7.24 -21.90
C ASN A 90 33.60 8.38 -21.21
N GLY A 91 32.94 9.32 -20.53
CA GLY A 91 33.58 10.42 -19.80
C GLY A 91 33.89 10.19 -18.32
N LEU A 92 33.64 8.99 -17.77
CA LEU A 92 33.78 8.71 -16.33
C LEU A 92 35.18 8.22 -15.92
N THR A 93 35.55 8.50 -14.66
CA THR A 93 36.71 7.88 -13.98
C THR A 93 36.55 6.36 -13.87
N GLN A 94 37.65 5.62 -13.88
CA GLN A 94 37.66 4.15 -13.95
C GLN A 94 36.89 3.48 -12.79
N SER A 95 36.94 4.05 -11.58
CA SER A 95 36.16 3.59 -10.42
C SER A 95 34.63 3.83 -10.55
N ALA A 96 34.21 4.86 -11.29
CA ALA A 96 32.79 5.08 -11.59
C ALA A 96 32.29 4.13 -12.69
N LYS A 97 33.15 3.76 -13.66
CA LYS A 97 32.84 2.73 -14.67
C LYS A 97 32.61 1.36 -14.05
N GLU A 98 33.41 0.98 -13.05
CA GLU A 98 33.27 -0.30 -12.32
C GLU A 98 31.96 -0.40 -11.52
N LYS A 99 31.53 0.68 -10.85
CA LYS A 99 30.25 0.70 -10.12
C LYS A 99 29.01 0.71 -11.03
N THR A 100 29.05 1.47 -12.13
CA THR A 100 27.94 1.51 -13.09
C THR A 100 27.76 0.16 -13.80
N ASN A 101 28.87 -0.51 -14.13
CA ASN A 101 28.82 -1.88 -14.67
C ASN A 101 28.33 -2.90 -13.63
N ASN A 102 28.64 -2.73 -12.34
CA ASN A 102 28.11 -3.60 -11.29
C ASN A 102 26.61 -3.40 -11.06
N GLU A 103 26.06 -2.19 -11.08
CA GLU A 103 24.60 -2.02 -10.85
C GLU A 103 23.73 -2.53 -12.02
N VAL A 104 24.25 -2.51 -13.26
CA VAL A 104 23.51 -2.95 -14.46
C VAL A 104 23.78 -4.43 -14.80
N ASN A 105 24.98 -4.97 -14.50
CA ASN A 105 25.33 -6.37 -14.78
C ASN A 105 25.24 -7.33 -13.58
N SER A 106 24.91 -6.88 -12.35
CA SER A 106 24.82 -7.77 -11.17
C SER A 106 23.42 -8.28 -10.82
N ALA A 107 22.37 -7.76 -11.46
CA ALA A 107 21.04 -8.35 -11.27
C ALA A 107 21.03 -9.70 -12.01
N PRO A 108 20.85 -10.85 -11.31
CA PRO A 108 20.77 -12.12 -11.99
C PRO A 108 19.68 -12.08 -13.05
N ALA A 109 19.83 -12.87 -14.12
CA ALA A 109 18.79 -13.03 -15.12
C ALA A 109 17.43 -13.26 -14.43
N ALA A 110 16.39 -12.61 -14.93
CA ALA A 110 15.06 -12.76 -14.35
C ALA A 110 14.69 -14.25 -14.37
N PRO A 111 14.32 -14.83 -13.21
CA PRO A 111 14.02 -16.25 -13.14
C PRO A 111 12.81 -16.56 -13.99
N ILE A 112 12.87 -17.69 -14.70
CA ILE A 112 11.85 -18.12 -15.66
C ILE A 112 10.72 -18.87 -14.94
N ASP A 113 11.02 -19.49 -13.80
CA ASP A 113 10.05 -20.22 -12.99
C ASP A 113 10.37 -20.18 -11.48
N LEU A 114 9.38 -20.51 -10.65
CA LEU A 114 9.50 -20.48 -9.18
C LEU A 114 10.39 -21.62 -8.61
N LYS A 115 10.59 -22.70 -9.36
CA LYS A 115 11.45 -23.82 -8.95
C LYS A 115 12.91 -23.45 -9.09
N THR A 116 13.29 -22.74 -10.15
CA THR A 116 14.67 -22.32 -10.44
C THR A 116 15.05 -21.00 -9.78
N LEU A 117 14.08 -20.23 -9.29
CA LEU A 117 14.32 -19.00 -8.55
C LEU A 117 15.29 -19.23 -7.36
N GLN A 118 16.44 -18.57 -7.37
CA GLN A 118 17.34 -18.49 -6.21
C GLN A 118 17.54 -17.02 -5.89
N LEU A 119 17.20 -16.63 -4.66
CA LEU A 119 17.45 -15.26 -4.20
C LEU A 119 18.90 -15.16 -3.75
N PRO A 120 19.72 -14.27 -4.34
CA PRO A 120 21.04 -13.97 -3.80
C PRO A 120 20.95 -13.37 -2.39
N GLU A 121 21.99 -13.56 -1.57
CA GLU A 121 22.03 -13.04 -0.19
C GLU A 121 21.81 -11.52 -0.11
N ILE A 122 22.33 -10.77 -1.08
CA ILE A 122 22.11 -9.31 -1.17
C ILE A 122 20.64 -8.92 -1.32
N TYR A 123 19.73 -9.83 -1.69
CA TYR A 123 18.29 -9.61 -1.76
C TYR A 123 17.53 -10.14 -0.53
N LYS A 124 18.22 -10.83 0.39
CA LYS A 124 17.64 -11.38 1.62
C LYS A 124 17.82 -10.49 2.85
N THR A 125 18.63 -9.45 2.76
CA THR A 125 18.96 -8.57 3.90
C THR A 125 18.31 -7.19 3.78
N TYR A 126 18.31 -6.41 4.86
CA TYR A 126 17.87 -5.02 4.87
C TYR A 126 18.78 -4.23 5.81
N SER A 127 19.15 -3.01 5.40
CA SER A 127 20.02 -2.12 6.17
C SER A 127 19.25 -0.85 6.51
N PRO A 128 18.69 -0.74 7.73
CA PRO A 128 17.94 0.45 8.14
C PRO A 128 18.86 1.67 8.32
N ASN A 129 20.10 1.45 8.73
CA ASN A 129 21.13 2.48 8.95
C ASN A 129 22.50 1.95 8.52
N ASP A 130 23.44 2.86 8.26
CA ASP A 130 24.83 2.50 7.93
C ASP A 130 25.44 1.62 9.02
N GLY A 131 26.03 0.49 8.62
CA GLY A 131 26.67 -0.47 9.52
C GLY A 131 25.73 -1.49 10.18
N ILE A 132 24.41 -1.38 10.00
CA ILE A 132 23.43 -2.36 10.51
C ILE A 132 22.83 -3.10 9.32
N SER A 133 22.91 -4.43 9.34
CA SER A 133 22.27 -5.32 8.37
C SER A 133 21.50 -6.39 9.14
N GLU A 134 20.25 -6.61 8.76
CA GLU A 134 19.40 -7.64 9.34
C GLU A 134 18.74 -8.48 8.24
N GLN A 135 18.21 -9.63 8.64
CA GLN A 135 17.46 -10.49 7.74
C GLN A 135 16.13 -9.82 7.36
N PHE A 136 15.86 -9.78 6.05
CA PHE A 136 14.64 -9.21 5.47
C PHE A 136 13.75 -10.28 4.83
N LEU A 137 14.33 -11.30 4.20
CA LEU A 137 13.60 -12.51 3.81
C LEU A 137 13.46 -13.39 5.06
N LEU A 138 12.31 -13.33 5.72
CA LEU A 138 12.05 -14.05 6.97
C LEU A 138 11.77 -15.53 6.72
N ALA A 139 11.05 -15.86 5.63
CA ALA A 139 10.79 -17.25 5.27
C ALA A 139 10.64 -17.45 3.76
N ASP A 140 11.02 -18.65 3.32
CA ASP A 140 10.88 -19.15 1.96
C ASP A 140 10.36 -20.58 2.06
N SER A 141 9.21 -20.87 1.44
CA SER A 141 8.61 -22.20 1.52
C SER A 141 9.36 -23.26 0.69
N GLY A 142 10.44 -22.88 0.02
CA GLY A 142 11.26 -23.76 -0.81
C GLY A 142 10.78 -23.88 -2.24
N HIS A 143 11.57 -24.60 -3.04
CA HIS A 143 11.36 -24.77 -4.48
C HIS A 143 10.04 -25.50 -4.76
N GLY A 144 9.17 -24.88 -5.57
CA GLY A 144 7.88 -25.45 -5.92
C GLY A 144 6.99 -24.47 -6.68
N THR A 145 5.91 -24.97 -7.27
CA THR A 145 4.92 -24.14 -7.98
C THR A 145 4.10 -23.27 -7.03
N ASP A 146 3.94 -23.71 -5.79
CA ASP A 146 3.25 -22.98 -4.72
C ASP A 146 4.24 -22.30 -3.76
N ARG A 147 5.38 -21.82 -4.26
CA ARG A 147 6.41 -21.17 -3.45
C ARG A 147 5.92 -19.83 -2.90
N VAL A 148 6.04 -19.64 -1.59
CA VAL A 148 5.70 -18.41 -0.89
C VAL A 148 6.97 -17.81 -0.31
N LEU A 149 7.15 -16.50 -0.50
CA LEU A 149 8.24 -15.73 0.12
C LEU A 149 7.64 -14.74 1.11
N ILE A 150 8.21 -14.64 2.31
CA ILE A 150 7.81 -13.70 3.35
C ILE A 150 8.98 -12.75 3.63
N PHE A 151 8.73 -11.47 3.40
CA PHE A 151 9.63 -10.37 3.71
C PHE A 151 9.09 -9.56 4.89
N GLY A 152 9.99 -8.99 5.68
CA GLY A 152 9.68 -8.17 6.83
C GLY A 152 10.88 -8.03 7.73
N ARG A 153 10.65 -7.57 8.95
CA ARG A 153 11.69 -7.46 10.00
C ARG A 153 11.24 -8.23 11.22
N LEU A 154 12.19 -8.70 12.04
CA LEU A 154 11.86 -9.32 13.33
C LEU A 154 11.12 -8.34 14.26
N SER A 155 11.45 -7.04 14.19
CA SER A 155 10.69 -6.00 14.89
C SER A 155 9.24 -5.90 14.39
N GLY A 156 9.02 -6.06 13.08
CA GLY A 156 7.68 -6.13 12.47
C GLY A 156 6.88 -7.33 12.96
N LEU A 157 7.50 -8.51 13.10
CA LEU A 157 6.85 -9.68 13.69
C LEU A 157 6.45 -9.45 15.15
N LYS A 158 7.29 -8.77 15.94
CA LYS A 158 6.94 -8.40 17.33
C LYS A 158 5.74 -7.45 17.38
N ILE A 159 5.68 -6.48 16.46
CA ILE A 159 4.51 -5.61 16.33
C ILE A 159 3.27 -6.44 15.96
N LEU A 160 3.40 -7.34 14.99
CA LEU A 160 2.32 -8.21 14.55
C LEU A 160 1.77 -9.08 15.69
N LYS A 161 2.65 -9.67 16.51
CA LYS A 161 2.30 -10.45 17.71
C LYS A 161 1.51 -9.63 18.73
N ASN A 162 1.95 -8.40 18.99
CA ASN A 162 1.34 -7.56 20.01
C ASN A 162 0.06 -6.84 19.53
N SER A 163 -0.19 -6.83 18.22
CA SER A 163 -1.37 -6.20 17.63
C SER A 163 -2.57 -7.12 17.70
N ARG A 164 -3.66 -6.62 18.28
CA ARG A 164 -4.96 -7.31 18.33
C ARG A 164 -5.71 -7.26 16.99
N THR A 165 -5.45 -6.24 16.18
CA THR A 165 -6.14 -5.99 14.91
C THR A 165 -5.15 -6.03 13.77
N TRP A 166 -5.38 -6.86 12.77
CA TRP A 166 -4.58 -6.87 11.54
C TRP A 166 -5.39 -6.44 10.34
N TYR A 167 -4.70 -5.85 9.36
CA TYR A 167 -5.28 -5.48 8.08
C TYR A 167 -4.48 -6.15 6.98
N CYS A 168 -5.14 -6.91 6.12
CA CYS A 168 -4.50 -7.65 5.05
C CYS A 168 -5.06 -7.23 3.70
N ASP A 169 -4.19 -7.08 2.71
CA ASP A 169 -4.60 -6.65 1.37
C ASP A 169 -3.67 -7.24 0.29
N GLY A 170 -4.28 -7.68 -0.82
CA GLY A 170 -3.60 -8.32 -1.95
C GLY A 170 -3.55 -7.39 -3.16
N THR A 171 -2.36 -7.18 -3.71
CA THR A 171 -2.15 -6.34 -4.90
C THR A 171 -1.51 -7.11 -6.06
N PHE A 172 -2.24 -7.16 -7.18
CA PHE A 172 -1.90 -7.97 -8.35
C PHE A 172 -0.97 -7.25 -9.33
N ARG A 173 -1.14 -5.94 -9.45
CA ARG A 173 -0.46 -5.11 -10.46
C ARG A 173 1.05 -5.06 -10.24
N ILE A 174 1.46 -5.05 -8.98
CA ILE A 174 2.87 -4.94 -8.59
C ILE A 174 3.52 -6.30 -8.33
N ALA A 175 2.74 -7.38 -8.37
CA ALA A 175 3.27 -8.71 -8.15
C ALA A 175 4.29 -9.03 -9.25
N PRO A 176 5.51 -9.49 -8.91
CA PRO A 176 6.47 -9.93 -9.92
C PRO A 176 5.87 -11.02 -10.80
N LEU A 177 6.34 -11.15 -12.04
CA LEU A 177 5.75 -12.04 -13.06
C LEU A 177 5.46 -13.48 -12.59
N LEU A 178 6.34 -14.04 -11.75
CA LEU A 178 6.20 -15.40 -11.23
C LEU A 178 5.17 -15.56 -10.11
N PHE A 179 4.61 -14.45 -9.61
CA PHE A 179 3.65 -14.43 -8.52
C PHE A 179 2.34 -13.80 -8.98
N SER A 180 1.23 -14.35 -8.50
CA SER A 180 -0.10 -13.79 -8.79
C SER A 180 -0.35 -12.51 -8.02
N GLN A 181 0.13 -12.43 -6.77
CA GLN A 181 -0.12 -11.29 -5.90
C GLN A 181 1.03 -11.01 -4.93
N ALA A 182 1.24 -9.73 -4.63
CA ALA A 182 1.94 -9.30 -3.42
C ALA A 182 0.88 -9.05 -2.34
N TYR A 183 1.05 -9.66 -1.18
CA TYR A 183 0.13 -9.59 -0.06
C TYR A 183 0.79 -8.83 1.09
N VAL A 184 0.09 -7.87 1.68
CA VAL A 184 0.63 -7.02 2.74
C VAL A 184 -0.19 -7.23 3.99
N ILE A 185 0.49 -7.45 5.13
CA ILE A 185 -0.14 -7.50 6.44
C ILE A 185 0.32 -6.30 7.25
N LEU A 186 -0.65 -5.53 7.72
CA LEU A 186 -0.47 -4.37 8.55
C LEU A 186 -0.98 -4.66 9.95
N ALA A 187 -0.37 -4.01 10.94
CA ALA A 187 -0.68 -4.18 12.35
C ALA A 187 -0.74 -2.82 13.04
N GLU A 188 -1.52 -2.75 14.12
CA GLU A 188 -1.60 -1.59 14.99
C GLU A 188 -0.40 -1.55 15.94
N ALA A 189 0.23 -0.38 16.04
CA ALA A 189 1.25 -0.09 17.03
C ALA A 189 1.20 1.39 17.40
N LEU A 190 1.24 1.69 18.71
CA LEU A 190 1.35 3.06 19.22
C LEU A 190 0.26 4.00 18.64
N GLY A 191 -0.95 3.47 18.46
CA GLY A 191 -2.11 4.18 17.90
C GLY A 191 -2.09 4.36 16.37
N GLY A 192 -1.05 3.89 15.66
CA GLY A 192 -0.96 3.93 14.21
C GLY A 192 -1.02 2.53 13.57
N VAL A 193 -1.28 2.47 12.27
CA VAL A 193 -1.26 1.23 11.48
C VAL A 193 -0.04 1.22 10.57
N LEU A 194 0.72 0.12 10.59
CA LEU A 194 2.00 -0.01 9.89
C LEU A 194 2.05 -1.31 9.08
N PRO A 195 2.56 -1.30 7.84
CA PRO A 195 2.85 -2.53 7.12
C PRO A 195 4.08 -3.22 7.70
N VAL A 196 3.90 -4.43 8.21
CA VAL A 196 4.93 -5.15 8.97
C VAL A 196 5.43 -6.40 8.25
N ILE A 197 4.59 -7.02 7.43
CA ILE A 197 4.92 -8.20 6.63
C ILE A 197 4.48 -7.99 5.18
N TYR A 198 5.32 -8.43 4.26
CA TYR A 198 5.05 -8.46 2.82
C TYR A 198 5.28 -9.89 2.32
N ALA A 199 4.33 -10.46 1.59
CA ALA A 199 4.44 -11.81 1.07
C ALA A 199 4.22 -11.84 -0.44
N LEU A 200 4.94 -12.72 -1.13
CA LEU A 200 4.71 -13.02 -2.55
C LEU A 200 4.01 -14.37 -2.66
N LEU A 201 2.80 -14.35 -3.23
CA LEU A 201 1.93 -15.52 -3.32
C LEU A 201 1.72 -15.92 -4.80
N PRO A 202 1.90 -17.20 -5.13
CA PRO A 202 1.84 -17.68 -6.51
C PRO A 202 0.42 -17.83 -7.03
N SER A 203 -0.59 -17.94 -6.16
CA SER A 203 -2.01 -17.98 -6.52
C SER A 203 -2.91 -17.47 -5.38
N LYS A 204 -4.20 -17.34 -5.66
CA LYS A 204 -5.26 -17.00 -4.69
C LYS A 204 -5.94 -18.23 -4.05
N LYS A 205 -5.36 -19.42 -4.22
CA LYS A 205 -5.96 -20.65 -3.71
C LYS A 205 -5.88 -20.69 -2.18
N ALA A 206 -6.89 -21.28 -1.54
CA ALA A 206 -6.97 -21.38 -0.08
C ALA A 206 -5.74 -22.06 0.55
N ASN A 207 -5.15 -23.05 -0.13
CA ASN A 207 -3.94 -23.73 0.32
C ASN A 207 -2.71 -22.80 0.37
N VAL A 208 -2.61 -21.81 -0.51
CA VAL A 208 -1.52 -20.82 -0.53
C VAL A 208 -1.63 -19.86 0.65
N TYR A 209 -2.84 -19.37 0.94
CA TYR A 209 -3.09 -18.56 2.14
C TYR A 209 -2.84 -19.36 3.42
N LYS A 210 -3.27 -20.62 3.48
CA LYS A 210 -2.98 -21.51 4.61
C LYS A 210 -1.47 -21.70 4.81
N LYS A 211 -0.71 -21.87 3.71
CA LYS A 211 0.75 -21.97 3.75
C LYS A 211 1.39 -20.68 4.30
N LEU A 212 0.98 -19.51 3.81
CA LEU A 212 1.44 -18.21 4.32
C LEU A 212 1.22 -18.09 5.84
N LEU A 213 0.01 -18.37 6.32
CA LEU A 213 -0.33 -18.25 7.74
C LEU A 213 0.42 -19.27 8.61
N ASN A 214 0.61 -20.50 8.12
CA ASN A 214 1.42 -21.50 8.81
C ASN A 214 2.88 -21.08 8.92
N MET A 215 3.46 -20.53 7.84
CA MET A 215 4.83 -20.01 7.87
C MET A 215 4.97 -18.86 8.86
N LEU A 216 3.97 -17.97 8.97
CA LEU A 216 3.95 -16.91 9.98
C LEU A 216 3.91 -17.48 11.40
N LYS A 217 3.11 -18.51 11.65
CA LYS A 217 3.09 -19.21 12.94
C LYS A 217 4.39 -19.95 13.26
N THR A 218 5.10 -20.44 12.25
CA THR A 218 6.45 -20.99 12.46
C THR A 218 7.43 -19.89 12.87
N LEU A 219 7.33 -18.70 12.27
CA LEU A 219 8.17 -17.56 12.59
C LEU A 219 7.87 -16.98 13.98
N GLU A 220 6.59 -16.93 14.36
CA GLU A 220 6.11 -16.46 15.66
C GLU A 220 4.92 -17.32 16.11
N PRO A 221 5.11 -18.30 17.00
CA PRO A 221 4.05 -19.22 17.42
C PRO A 221 2.91 -18.56 18.20
N ASP A 222 3.18 -17.44 18.87
CA ASP A 222 2.23 -16.77 19.76
C ASP A 222 1.34 -15.75 19.05
N LEU A 223 1.29 -15.76 17.71
CA LEU A 223 0.37 -14.92 16.95
C LEU A 223 -1.07 -15.28 17.31
N ASN A 224 -1.81 -14.32 17.86
CA ASN A 224 -3.21 -14.51 18.26
C ASN A 224 -4.01 -13.20 18.12
N PRO A 225 -4.33 -12.77 16.88
CA PRO A 225 -5.13 -11.57 16.66
C PRO A 225 -6.58 -11.78 17.14
N ASP A 226 -7.15 -10.73 17.72
CA ASP A 226 -8.59 -10.67 18.05
C ASP A 226 -9.41 -10.49 16.76
N SER A 227 -8.90 -9.69 15.82
CA SER A 227 -9.56 -9.44 14.54
C SER A 227 -8.61 -9.28 13.35
N ILE A 228 -9.10 -9.65 12.17
CA ILE A 228 -8.42 -9.45 10.88
C ILE A 228 -9.41 -8.86 9.88
N SER A 229 -9.07 -7.70 9.33
CA SER A 229 -9.77 -7.12 8.19
C SER A 229 -9.04 -7.46 6.89
N CYS A 230 -9.75 -8.02 5.91
CA CYS A 230 -9.19 -8.31 4.60
C CYS A 230 -10.26 -8.31 3.50
N ASP A 231 -9.85 -8.50 2.25
CA ASP A 231 -10.78 -8.56 1.13
C ASP A 231 -11.73 -9.76 1.23
N PHE A 232 -12.90 -9.65 0.58
CA PHE A 232 -13.91 -10.69 0.49
C PHE A 232 -13.46 -11.84 -0.42
N GLU A 233 -12.36 -12.50 -0.05
CA GLU A 233 -11.89 -13.72 -0.70
C GLU A 233 -12.16 -14.92 0.21
N LEU A 234 -13.11 -15.79 -0.18
CA LEU A 234 -13.48 -16.99 0.57
C LEU A 234 -12.26 -17.87 0.92
N ALA A 235 -11.29 -17.93 0.00
CA ALA A 235 -10.03 -18.64 0.20
C ALA A 235 -9.20 -18.06 1.36
N ALA A 236 -9.12 -16.73 1.48
CA ALA A 236 -8.42 -16.06 2.56
C ALA A 236 -9.18 -16.23 3.88
N PHE A 237 -10.51 -16.05 3.89
CA PHE A 237 -11.34 -16.24 5.09
C PHE A 237 -11.21 -17.66 5.64
N THR A 238 -11.31 -18.66 4.76
CA THR A 238 -11.16 -20.07 5.14
C THR A 238 -9.79 -20.34 5.74
N ALA A 239 -8.71 -19.81 5.13
CA ALA A 239 -7.36 -19.98 5.64
C ALA A 239 -7.16 -19.28 7.01
N ILE A 240 -7.67 -18.05 7.15
CA ILE A 240 -7.62 -17.27 8.39
C ILE A 240 -8.37 -17.99 9.50
N LYS A 241 -9.60 -18.46 9.26
CA LYS A 241 -10.40 -19.14 10.28
C LYS A 241 -9.77 -20.46 10.73
N ASN A 242 -9.15 -21.18 9.80
CA ASN A 242 -8.40 -22.40 10.12
C ASN A 242 -7.13 -22.10 10.94
N ALA A 243 -6.43 -20.99 10.64
CA ALA A 243 -5.25 -20.60 11.38
C ALA A 243 -5.60 -20.05 12.77
N PHE A 244 -6.65 -19.24 12.88
CA PHE A 244 -7.05 -18.57 14.12
C PHE A 244 -8.56 -18.81 14.36
N PRO A 245 -8.95 -19.92 15.00
CA PRO A 245 -10.36 -20.30 15.14
C PRO A 245 -11.24 -19.24 15.82
N ASN A 246 -10.68 -18.50 16.78
CA ASN A 246 -11.40 -17.49 17.55
C ASN A 246 -11.38 -16.09 16.92
N VAL A 247 -10.69 -15.90 15.80
CA VAL A 247 -10.56 -14.58 15.17
C VAL A 247 -11.90 -14.10 14.61
N GLN A 248 -12.15 -12.81 14.75
CA GLN A 248 -13.20 -12.11 14.04
C GLN A 248 -12.66 -11.66 12.67
N ILE A 249 -13.34 -12.05 11.61
CA ILE A 249 -12.95 -11.70 10.25
C ILE A 249 -13.88 -10.59 9.75
N PHE A 250 -13.28 -9.53 9.22
CA PHE A 250 -14.00 -8.38 8.66
C PHE A 250 -13.67 -8.23 7.18
N GLY A 251 -14.70 -8.22 6.34
CA GLY A 251 -14.53 -7.92 4.93
C GLY A 251 -14.29 -6.43 4.68
N CYS A 252 -13.43 -6.12 3.69
CA CYS A 252 -13.15 -4.76 3.28
C CYS A 252 -14.36 -4.11 2.58
N TYR A 253 -14.96 -3.11 3.23
CA TYR A 253 -16.12 -2.40 2.67
C TYR A 253 -15.82 -1.63 1.38
N PHE A 254 -14.60 -1.10 1.23
CA PHE A 254 -14.21 -0.41 0.00
C PHE A 254 -14.18 -1.36 -1.20
N HIS A 255 -13.59 -2.55 -1.04
CA HIS A 255 -13.56 -3.56 -2.10
C HIS A 255 -14.96 -4.12 -2.39
N LEU A 256 -15.82 -4.24 -1.37
CA LEU A 256 -17.25 -4.51 -1.56
C LEU A 256 -17.89 -3.45 -2.47
N CYS A 257 -17.74 -2.16 -2.14
CA CYS A 257 -18.27 -1.06 -2.96
C CYS A 257 -17.71 -1.06 -4.38
N GLN A 258 -16.43 -1.40 -4.56
CA GLN A 258 -15.78 -1.48 -5.87
C GLN A 258 -16.37 -2.61 -6.71
N ASN A 259 -16.50 -3.81 -6.15
CA ASN A 259 -17.12 -4.95 -6.83
C ASN A 259 -18.58 -4.66 -7.17
N PHE A 260 -19.31 -4.06 -6.23
CA PHE A 260 -20.70 -3.65 -6.43
C PHE A 260 -20.84 -2.65 -7.59
N ARG A 261 -19.88 -1.71 -7.74
CA ARG A 261 -19.82 -0.80 -8.88
C ARG A 261 -19.53 -1.52 -10.20
N SER A 262 -18.63 -2.51 -10.19
CA SER A 262 -18.36 -3.33 -11.37
C SER A 262 -19.64 -4.03 -11.83
N LYS A 263 -20.35 -4.66 -10.88
CA LYS A 263 -21.62 -5.35 -11.16
C LYS A 263 -22.70 -4.42 -11.69
N LEU A 264 -22.85 -3.22 -11.12
CA LEU A 264 -23.74 -2.19 -11.68
C LEU A 264 -23.38 -1.81 -13.13
N GLY A 265 -22.08 -1.81 -13.46
CA GLY A 265 -21.59 -1.57 -14.82
C GLY A 265 -21.97 -2.69 -15.79
N GLU A 266 -21.82 -3.93 -15.35
CA GLU A 266 -22.21 -5.14 -16.09
C GLU A 266 -23.72 -5.20 -16.34
N LEU A 267 -24.53 -4.75 -15.38
CA LEU A 267 -25.99 -4.62 -15.52
C LEU A 267 -26.42 -3.36 -16.28
N HIS A 268 -25.48 -2.53 -16.74
CA HIS A 268 -25.74 -1.26 -17.43
C HIS A 268 -26.53 -0.21 -16.62
N LEU A 269 -26.51 -0.29 -15.29
CA LEU A 269 -27.29 0.56 -14.37
C LEU A 269 -26.54 1.83 -13.92
N ILE A 270 -25.25 1.99 -14.28
CA ILE A 270 -24.39 3.11 -13.84
C ILE A 270 -24.96 4.48 -14.22
N SER A 271 -25.61 4.60 -15.39
CA SER A 271 -26.17 5.88 -15.83
C SER A 271 -27.30 6.34 -14.92
N ARG A 272 -28.29 5.47 -14.67
CA ARG A 272 -29.42 5.75 -13.78
C ARG A 272 -28.95 6.00 -12.36
N TYR A 273 -28.03 5.17 -11.86
CA TYR A 273 -27.41 5.34 -10.55
C TYR A 273 -26.84 6.75 -10.32
N LYS A 274 -26.28 7.39 -11.36
CA LYS A 274 -25.71 8.75 -11.27
C LYS A 274 -26.74 9.86 -11.38
N ASN A 275 -27.81 9.63 -12.14
CA ASN A 275 -28.73 10.69 -12.57
C ASN A 275 -30.06 10.67 -11.82
N GLU A 276 -30.42 9.55 -11.17
CA GLU A 276 -31.69 9.36 -10.49
C GLU A 276 -31.47 9.16 -8.97
N PRO A 277 -31.78 10.17 -8.14
CA PRO A 277 -31.53 10.10 -6.69
C PRO A 277 -32.26 8.95 -5.98
N GLU A 278 -33.51 8.69 -6.32
CA GLU A 278 -34.29 7.60 -5.72
C GLU A 278 -33.71 6.23 -6.08
N PHE A 279 -33.38 6.01 -7.36
CA PHE A 279 -32.71 4.79 -7.81
C PHE A 279 -31.35 4.60 -7.11
N CYS A 280 -30.59 5.68 -6.95
CA CYS A 280 -29.34 5.67 -6.19
C CYS A 280 -29.53 5.18 -4.75
N ILE A 281 -30.62 5.58 -4.08
CA ILE A 281 -30.94 5.12 -2.72
C ILE A 281 -31.25 3.62 -2.73
N HIS A 282 -32.09 3.12 -3.64
CA HIS A 282 -32.39 1.69 -3.75
C HIS A 282 -31.13 0.84 -3.95
N VAL A 283 -30.24 1.27 -4.85
CA VAL A 283 -28.95 0.63 -5.08
C VAL A 283 -28.09 0.60 -3.80
N LYS A 284 -28.03 1.70 -3.06
CA LYS A 284 -27.28 1.76 -1.80
C LYS A 284 -27.90 0.93 -0.68
N SER A 285 -29.21 0.74 -0.70
CA SER A 285 -29.92 -0.08 0.29
C SER A 285 -29.53 -1.56 0.22
N ILE A 286 -29.19 -2.07 -0.97
CA ILE A 286 -28.63 -3.41 -1.12
C ILE A 286 -27.27 -3.51 -0.42
N ILE A 287 -26.37 -2.53 -0.62
CA ILE A 287 -25.06 -2.52 0.08
C ILE A 287 -25.23 -2.32 1.59
N ALA A 288 -26.25 -1.57 2.01
CA ALA A 288 -26.54 -1.31 3.41
C ALA A 288 -26.87 -2.60 4.18
N LEU A 289 -27.34 -3.66 3.50
CA LEU A 289 -27.50 -5.00 4.09
C LEU A 289 -26.25 -5.51 4.76
N ALA A 290 -25.06 -5.13 4.27
CA ALA A 290 -23.83 -5.48 4.94
C ALA A 290 -23.90 -5.10 6.42
N PHE A 291 -24.50 -3.95 6.79
CA PHE A 291 -24.59 -3.41 8.16
C PHE A 291 -25.72 -4.00 9.01
N VAL A 292 -26.61 -4.80 8.44
CA VAL A 292 -27.69 -5.46 9.18
C VAL A 292 -27.11 -6.60 10.03
N PRO A 293 -27.60 -6.86 11.25
CA PRO A 293 -27.15 -8.00 12.03
C PRO A 293 -27.59 -9.29 11.36
N ILE A 294 -26.77 -10.32 11.44
CA ILE A 294 -27.00 -11.58 10.71
C ILE A 294 -28.30 -12.27 11.14
N SER A 295 -28.72 -12.09 12.40
CA SER A 295 -29.96 -12.65 12.91
C SER A 295 -31.20 -12.11 12.20
N ASP A 296 -31.09 -10.91 11.63
CA ASP A 296 -32.22 -10.13 11.12
C ASP A 296 -32.05 -9.88 9.59
N LEU A 297 -31.13 -10.60 8.96
CA LEU A 297 -30.76 -10.42 7.55
C LEU A 297 -31.82 -11.00 6.60
N ASP A 298 -32.46 -12.10 6.98
CA ASP A 298 -33.55 -12.71 6.21
C ASP A 298 -34.74 -11.73 6.15
N ASP A 299 -35.13 -11.16 7.30
CA ASP A 299 -36.19 -10.13 7.37
C ASP A 299 -35.82 -8.88 6.54
N ALA A 300 -34.56 -8.46 6.60
CA ALA A 300 -34.07 -7.31 5.83
C ALA A 300 -34.08 -7.56 4.31
N LEU A 301 -33.77 -8.79 3.87
CA LEU A 301 -33.84 -9.20 2.47
C LEU A 301 -35.29 -9.20 1.97
N GLU A 302 -36.23 -9.74 2.76
CA GLU A 302 -37.65 -9.74 2.44
C GLU A 302 -38.17 -8.31 2.25
N ILE A 303 -37.96 -7.43 3.25
CA ILE A 303 -38.36 -6.01 3.20
C ILE A 303 -37.77 -5.29 1.98
N LEU A 304 -36.50 -5.57 1.63
CA LEU A 304 -35.89 -4.96 0.47
C LEU A 304 -36.46 -5.50 -0.84
N SER A 305 -36.66 -6.81 -0.95
CA SER A 305 -37.17 -7.42 -2.18
C SER A 305 -38.54 -6.88 -2.59
N GLU A 306 -39.40 -6.55 -1.61
CA GLU A 306 -40.72 -5.95 -1.86
C GLU A 306 -40.66 -4.49 -2.34
N SER A 307 -39.60 -3.76 -1.98
CA SER A 307 -39.48 -2.31 -2.23
C SER A 307 -38.49 -1.95 -3.34
N LEU A 308 -37.73 -2.92 -3.84
CA LEU A 308 -36.75 -2.71 -4.91
C LEU A 308 -37.42 -2.72 -6.30
N PRO A 309 -37.00 -1.82 -7.20
CA PRO A 309 -37.27 -1.96 -8.63
C PRO A 309 -36.87 -3.34 -9.16
N GLU A 310 -37.67 -3.90 -10.08
CA GLU A 310 -37.46 -5.24 -10.65
C GLU A 310 -36.05 -5.41 -11.26
N GLU A 311 -35.53 -4.37 -11.90
CA GLU A 311 -34.17 -4.33 -12.47
C GLU A 311 -33.02 -4.42 -11.43
N LEU A 312 -33.31 -4.25 -10.14
CA LEU A 312 -32.34 -4.40 -9.05
C LEU A 312 -32.38 -5.78 -8.40
N ILE A 313 -33.32 -6.65 -8.78
CA ILE A 313 -33.40 -8.01 -8.26
C ILE A 313 -32.14 -8.81 -8.66
N ASP A 314 -31.70 -8.72 -9.91
CA ASP A 314 -30.43 -9.35 -10.37
C ASP A 314 -29.20 -8.89 -9.56
N LEU A 315 -29.23 -7.65 -9.08
CA LEU A 315 -28.16 -7.09 -8.25
C LEU A 315 -28.26 -7.56 -6.80
N LEU A 316 -29.48 -7.69 -6.27
CA LEU A 316 -29.75 -8.24 -4.95
C LEU A 316 -29.37 -9.72 -4.88
N ASP A 317 -29.79 -10.52 -5.86
CA ASP A 317 -29.47 -11.95 -5.97
C ASP A 317 -27.95 -12.17 -6.03
N TRP A 318 -27.26 -11.40 -6.87
CA TRP A 318 -25.80 -11.42 -6.92
C TRP A 318 -25.18 -11.03 -5.57
N PHE A 319 -25.74 -10.05 -4.85
CA PHE A 319 -25.22 -9.66 -3.55
C PHE A 319 -25.42 -10.77 -2.51
N GLU A 320 -26.59 -11.41 -2.51
CA GLU A 320 -26.91 -12.54 -1.64
C GLU A 320 -25.96 -13.71 -1.88
N ASP A 321 -25.80 -14.12 -3.14
CA ASP A 321 -24.97 -15.26 -3.53
C ASP A 321 -23.49 -15.11 -3.16
N PHE A 322 -22.94 -13.89 -3.33
CA PHE A 322 -21.50 -13.66 -3.20
C PHE A 322 -21.05 -13.15 -1.83
N TYR A 323 -21.89 -12.44 -1.08
CA TYR A 323 -21.46 -11.75 0.15
C TYR A 323 -22.24 -12.14 1.39
N ILE A 324 -23.52 -12.49 1.25
CA ILE A 324 -24.32 -12.95 2.36
C ILE A 324 -24.09 -14.45 2.55
N GLY A 325 -24.18 -15.20 1.46
CA GLY A 325 -24.24 -16.65 1.47
C GLY A 325 -25.48 -17.13 2.20
N ARG A 326 -26.15 -18.17 1.72
CA ARG A 326 -27.22 -18.80 2.50
C ARG A 326 -26.60 -19.41 3.77
N LYS A 327 -26.67 -18.64 4.88
CA LYS A 327 -26.08 -18.79 6.23
C LYS A 327 -24.54 -18.71 6.37
N ASN A 328 -23.98 -17.55 6.79
CA ASN A 328 -23.40 -17.30 8.13
C ASN A 328 -22.35 -16.13 8.21
N ARG A 329 -22.72 -15.10 8.99
CA ARG A 329 -22.00 -14.45 10.13
C ARG A 329 -20.68 -13.66 9.96
N SER A 330 -20.74 -12.32 10.06
CA SER A 330 -19.88 -11.42 10.89
C SER A 330 -20.27 -9.91 10.78
N ARG A 331 -20.24 -9.13 11.88
CA ARG A 331 -20.58 -7.68 11.97
C ARG A 331 -19.41 -6.86 12.59
N GLU A 332 -19.13 -5.69 11.99
CA GLU A 332 -18.33 -4.49 12.41
C GLU A 332 -16.89 -4.68 12.94
N ASP A 333 -15.83 -4.22 12.27
CA ASP A 333 -15.47 -2.85 11.86
C ASP A 333 -14.73 -2.86 10.49
N ARG A 334 -15.15 -2.06 9.51
CA ARG A 334 -15.05 -2.46 8.08
C ARG A 334 -14.02 -1.74 7.22
N THR A 335 -13.16 -0.91 7.82
CA THR A 335 -12.35 0.00 7.03
C THR A 335 -10.92 -0.52 6.84
N ASN A 336 -10.67 -1.19 5.71
CA ASN A 336 -9.33 -1.59 5.26
C ASN A 336 -8.52 -0.43 4.61
N ASN A 337 -8.93 0.82 4.86
CA ASN A 337 -8.35 2.03 4.28
C ASN A 337 -6.83 2.11 4.49
N HIS A 338 -6.32 1.55 5.59
CA HIS A 338 -4.90 1.52 5.89
C HIS A 338 -4.13 0.62 4.92
N ALA A 339 -4.62 -0.59 4.67
CA ALA A 339 -3.99 -1.50 3.73
C ALA A 339 -4.09 -0.98 2.30
N GLU A 340 -5.23 -0.42 1.90
CA GLU A 340 -5.38 0.21 0.59
C GLU A 340 -4.47 1.42 0.39
N ALA A 341 -4.27 2.24 1.42
CA ALA A 341 -3.36 3.38 1.34
C ALA A 341 -1.92 2.90 1.10
N VAL A 342 -1.52 1.81 1.76
CA VAL A 342 -0.23 1.16 1.52
C VAL A 342 -0.18 0.55 0.12
N ASN A 343 -1.21 -0.16 -0.33
CA ASN A 343 -1.29 -0.73 -1.67
C ASN A 343 -1.28 0.35 -2.76
N ARG A 344 -1.92 1.50 -2.53
CA ARG A 344 -1.85 2.67 -3.42
C ARG A 344 -0.44 3.25 -3.48
N ARG A 345 0.26 3.34 -2.34
CA ARG A 345 1.66 3.78 -2.30
C ARG A 345 2.58 2.80 -3.02
N LEU A 346 2.40 1.50 -2.79
CA LEU A 346 3.11 0.44 -3.50
C LEU A 346 2.91 0.56 -5.02
N ASN A 347 1.65 0.71 -5.44
CA ASN A 347 1.28 0.96 -6.83
C ASN A 347 1.96 2.20 -7.42
N GLN A 348 2.04 3.31 -6.68
CA GLN A 348 2.70 4.52 -7.18
C GLN A 348 4.22 4.38 -7.34
N LEU A 349 4.85 3.54 -6.52
CA LEU A 349 6.31 3.38 -6.50
C LEU A 349 6.80 2.24 -7.40
N MET A 350 5.94 1.30 -7.75
CA MET A 350 6.30 0.12 -8.54
C MET A 350 5.74 0.19 -9.97
N ALA A 351 6.57 -0.18 -10.94
CA ALA A 351 6.13 -0.44 -12.31
C ALA A 351 5.16 -1.62 -12.35
N ASN A 352 4.37 -1.74 -13.43
CA ASN A 352 3.51 -2.89 -13.64
C ASN A 352 4.36 -4.15 -13.83
N LYS A 353 4.04 -5.24 -13.11
CA LYS A 353 4.74 -6.53 -13.16
C LYS A 353 6.28 -6.39 -13.12
N PRO A 354 6.86 -5.85 -12.02
CA PRO A 354 8.30 -5.64 -11.91
C PRO A 354 9.06 -6.98 -11.88
N THR A 355 10.37 -6.94 -12.13
CA THR A 355 11.23 -8.08 -11.79
C THR A 355 11.24 -8.30 -10.27
N ILE A 356 11.53 -9.51 -9.82
CA ILE A 356 11.62 -9.80 -8.39
C ILE A 356 12.69 -8.93 -7.70
N TRP A 357 13.78 -8.60 -8.40
CA TRP A 357 14.84 -7.72 -7.90
C TRP A 357 14.36 -6.28 -7.70
N ALA A 358 13.69 -5.72 -8.71
CA ALA A 358 13.11 -4.40 -8.61
C ALA A 358 12.06 -4.32 -7.50
N PHE A 359 11.22 -5.36 -7.38
CA PHE A 359 10.23 -5.48 -6.32
C PHE A 359 10.87 -5.44 -4.93
N ILE A 360 11.91 -6.25 -4.67
CA ILE A 360 12.59 -6.30 -3.36
C ILE A 360 13.23 -4.94 -3.03
N ASN A 361 13.87 -4.29 -4.01
CA ASN A 361 14.47 -2.97 -3.80
C ASN A 361 13.42 -1.89 -3.47
N THR A 362 12.26 -1.93 -4.14
CA THR A 362 11.17 -1.02 -3.80
C THR A 362 10.55 -1.35 -2.44
N LEU A 363 10.42 -2.64 -2.08
CA LEU A 363 9.98 -3.03 -0.72
C LEU A 363 10.90 -2.47 0.36
N ARG A 364 12.22 -2.51 0.18
CA ARG A 364 13.17 -1.89 1.13
C ARG A 364 12.97 -0.39 1.29
N THR A 365 12.67 0.30 0.20
CA THR A 365 12.34 1.74 0.23
C THR A 365 11.07 2.01 1.03
N ILE A 366 10.08 1.12 0.93
CA ILE A 366 8.83 1.21 1.68
C ILE A 366 9.05 0.87 3.15
N GLN A 367 9.88 -0.13 3.45
CA GLN A 367 10.30 -0.48 4.80
C GLN A 367 10.97 0.72 5.49
N ALA A 368 11.93 1.39 4.83
CA ALA A 368 12.56 2.60 5.37
C ALA A 368 11.57 3.72 5.70
N GLY A 369 10.55 3.89 4.84
CA GLY A 369 9.46 4.83 5.10
C GLY A 369 8.57 4.42 6.28
N THR A 370 8.40 3.12 6.50
CA THR A 370 7.62 2.56 7.62
C THR A 370 8.39 2.71 8.92
N ASP A 371 9.70 2.48 8.91
CA ASP A 371 10.58 2.68 10.06
C ASP A 371 10.54 4.15 10.50
N THR A 372 10.62 5.08 9.55
CA THR A 372 10.46 6.51 9.83
C THR A 372 9.11 6.84 10.47
N GLN A 373 8.04 6.17 10.03
CA GLN A 373 6.70 6.34 10.59
C GLN A 373 6.61 5.76 12.01
N TYR A 374 7.20 4.60 12.25
CA TYR A 374 7.24 3.98 13.58
C TYR A 374 8.00 4.86 14.57
N GLU A 375 9.19 5.35 14.23
CA GLU A 375 9.97 6.26 15.09
C GLU A 375 9.22 7.57 15.40
N HIS A 376 8.46 8.09 14.43
CA HIS A 376 7.60 9.23 14.67
C HIS A 376 6.51 8.94 15.73
N LEU A 377 5.97 7.71 15.77
CA LEU A 377 5.02 7.29 16.80
C LEU A 377 5.71 7.04 18.15
N VAL A 378 6.89 6.42 18.16
CA VAL A 378 7.71 6.19 19.37
C VAL A 378 8.04 7.51 20.07
N THR A 379 8.31 8.56 19.31
CA THR A 379 8.56 9.92 19.82
C THR A 379 7.29 10.65 20.31
N GLY A 380 6.16 9.95 20.39
CA GLY A 380 4.90 10.47 20.95
C GLY A 380 4.04 11.29 19.99
N ASN A 381 4.44 11.40 18.71
CA ASN A 381 3.61 12.12 17.75
C ASN A 381 2.41 11.27 17.32
N SER A 382 1.28 11.93 17.08
CA SER A 382 0.08 11.23 16.63
C SER A 382 0.21 10.71 15.19
N PRO A 383 -0.45 9.58 14.85
CA PRO A 383 -0.59 9.12 13.49
C PRO A 383 -1.30 10.15 12.59
N ARG A 384 -1.16 9.97 11.27
CA ARG A 384 -1.91 10.78 10.31
C ARG A 384 -3.41 10.57 10.52
N LYS A 385 -4.12 11.65 10.83
CA LYS A 385 -5.58 11.62 11.00
C LYS A 385 -6.26 11.31 9.67
N LYS A 386 -7.25 10.42 9.70
CA LYS A 386 -8.21 10.23 8.59
C LYS A 386 -8.84 11.58 8.25
N LEU A 387 -9.08 11.85 6.96
CA LEU A 387 -9.69 13.11 6.53
C LEU A 387 -11.03 13.31 7.25
N LYS A 388 -11.30 14.56 7.67
CA LYS A 388 -12.48 14.92 8.47
C LYS A 388 -13.77 14.34 7.87
N LYS A 389 -13.97 14.49 6.56
CA LYS A 389 -15.15 13.97 5.84
C LYS A 389 -15.41 12.48 6.09
N PHE A 390 -14.36 11.65 6.10
CA PHE A 390 -14.52 10.22 6.28
C PHE A 390 -14.76 9.86 7.75
N ARG A 391 -14.08 10.53 8.69
CA ARG A 391 -14.36 10.35 10.13
C ARG A 391 -15.79 10.73 10.48
N ASP A 392 -16.29 11.83 9.93
CA ASP A 392 -17.65 12.29 10.17
C ASP A 392 -18.68 11.33 9.57
N THR A 393 -18.37 10.66 8.45
CA THR A 393 -19.18 9.56 7.92
C THR A 393 -19.12 8.31 8.80
N ASP A 394 -17.94 7.85 9.21
CA ASP A 394 -17.81 6.68 10.10
C ASP A 394 -18.59 6.90 11.40
N ASN A 395 -18.48 8.08 12.01
CA ASN A 395 -19.20 8.44 13.23
C ASN A 395 -20.72 8.43 13.05
N ARG A 396 -21.23 8.80 11.87
CA ARG A 396 -22.67 8.73 11.56
C ARG A 396 -23.12 7.28 11.39
N ILE A 397 -22.34 6.47 10.69
CA ILE A 397 -22.62 5.04 10.51
C ILE A 397 -22.60 4.31 11.86
N TYR A 398 -21.59 4.56 12.69
CA TYR A 398 -21.47 3.99 14.03
C TYR A 398 -22.70 4.30 14.89
N LYS A 399 -23.17 5.56 14.89
CA LYS A 399 -24.39 5.94 15.63
C LYS A 399 -25.65 5.23 15.14
N LEU A 400 -25.75 4.94 13.83
CA LEU A 400 -26.90 4.23 13.27
C LEU A 400 -26.87 2.74 13.67
N VAL A 401 -25.68 2.15 13.61
CA VAL A 401 -25.39 0.78 14.03
C VAL A 401 -25.69 0.58 15.53
N ASP A 402 -25.20 1.48 16.37
CA ASP A 402 -25.35 1.42 17.83
C ASP A 402 -26.83 1.55 18.26
N ARG A 403 -27.64 2.24 17.46
CA ARG A 403 -29.08 2.42 17.68
C ARG A 403 -29.94 1.49 16.82
N TYR A 404 -29.36 0.41 16.30
CA TYR A 404 -30.09 -0.56 15.49
C TYR A 404 -31.29 -1.11 16.27
N ASP A 405 -32.48 -1.00 15.69
CA ASP A 405 -33.72 -1.57 16.22
C ASP A 405 -34.26 -2.59 15.22
N LYS A 406 -34.40 -3.83 15.67
CA LYS A 406 -34.94 -4.94 14.87
C LYS A 406 -36.39 -4.72 14.44
N ASN A 407 -37.13 -3.83 15.10
CA ASN A 407 -38.51 -3.51 14.73
C ASN A 407 -38.59 -2.39 13.67
N ASP A 408 -37.47 -1.77 13.30
CA ASP A 408 -37.41 -0.67 12.32
C ASP A 408 -36.20 -0.81 11.37
N ILE A 409 -36.07 -2.01 10.80
CA ILE A 409 -34.99 -2.37 9.86
C ILE A 409 -34.98 -1.43 8.65
N GLN A 410 -36.15 -1.04 8.15
CA GLN A 410 -36.28 -0.18 6.97
C GLN A 410 -35.67 1.21 7.21
N THR A 411 -35.93 1.83 8.36
CA THR A 411 -35.32 3.13 8.70
C THR A 411 -33.82 3.00 8.89
N PHE A 412 -33.35 1.90 9.48
CA PHE A 412 -31.92 1.63 9.61
C PHE A 412 -31.22 1.55 8.24
N ILE A 413 -31.75 0.72 7.32
CA ILE A 413 -31.21 0.58 5.96
C ILE A 413 -31.18 1.94 5.25
N ARG A 414 -32.29 2.69 5.29
CA ARG A 414 -32.37 4.03 4.70
C ARG A 414 -31.34 4.99 5.30
N GLY A 415 -31.15 4.96 6.62
CA GLY A 415 -30.16 5.78 7.33
C GLY A 415 -28.73 5.47 6.86
N ILE A 416 -28.40 4.19 6.74
CA ILE A 416 -27.10 3.72 6.24
C ILE A 416 -26.91 4.14 4.77
N SER A 417 -27.89 3.89 3.89
CA SER A 417 -27.86 4.26 2.48
C SER A 417 -27.55 5.75 2.25
N ASN A 418 -28.08 6.64 3.08
CA ASN A 418 -27.81 8.08 2.99
C ASN A 418 -26.40 8.50 3.43
N ASN A 419 -25.72 7.68 4.23
CA ASN A 419 -24.35 7.94 4.68
C ASN A 419 -23.30 7.26 3.80
N ILE A 420 -23.70 6.27 3.01
CA ILE A 420 -22.85 5.62 2.01
C ILE A 420 -22.67 6.58 0.82
N ALA A 421 -21.44 7.07 0.66
CA ALA A 421 -21.05 7.88 -0.48
C ALA A 421 -20.18 7.05 -1.42
N TYR A 422 -20.65 6.90 -2.66
CA TYR A 422 -19.79 6.55 -3.78
C TYR A 422 -19.03 7.81 -4.21
N ASN A 423 -17.70 7.75 -4.21
CA ASN A 423 -16.87 8.63 -5.05
C ASN A 423 -16.14 7.75 -6.05
#